data_AF-A0A9W4P582-F1
#
_entry.id   AF-A0A9W4P582-F1
#
_cell.length_a   1.000
_cell.length_b   1.000
_cell.length_c   1.000
_cell.angle_alpha   90.00
_cell.angle_beta   90.00
_cell.angle_gamma   90.00
#
_symmetry.space_group_name_H-M   'P 1'
#
loop_
_entity.id
_entity.type
_entity.pdbx_description
1 polymer ?
#
loop_
_entity_poly.entity_id
_entity_poly.type
_entity_poly.pdbx_seq_one_letter_code
_entity_poly.pdbx_strand_id
1 'polypeptide(L)'
;MPWAYWVSRSRPLAPKIFVLINGVLLGHAAALAQSALHGLSRITASEYPDIWGGLIDLESPTIPLDVMKYGQGEDVICISDGIPRTAYLRPLPHERLLPSAPVSLSFFPRGTYLITGSLEALGLETAELLVEQGARRIILV
;
A
#
# COMPACT_ATOMS: atom_id res chain seq x y z
N MET A 1 -58.42 -21.74 3.97
CA MET A 1 -57.88 -21.18 5.24
C MET A 1 -56.37 -21.39 5.25
N PRO A 2 -55.55 -20.41 4.83
CA PRO A 2 -54.10 -20.56 4.76
C PRO A 2 -53.42 -19.88 5.96
N TRP A 3 -52.65 -20.61 6.76
CA TRP A 3 -51.72 -20.02 7.72
C TRP A 3 -50.45 -20.88 7.77
N ALA A 4 -49.43 -20.51 7.01
CA ALA A 4 -48.08 -20.99 7.24
C ALA A 4 -47.17 -19.76 7.19
N TYR A 5 -46.97 -19.16 8.36
CA TYR A 5 -46.01 -18.08 8.53
C TYR A 5 -44.60 -18.68 8.48
N TRP A 6 -43.93 -18.56 7.33
CA TRP A 6 -42.50 -18.76 7.27
C TRP A 6 -41.82 -17.60 7.99
N VAL A 7 -41.35 -17.85 9.22
CA VAL A 7 -40.35 -16.97 9.85
C VAL A 7 -39.08 -17.15 9.04
N SER A 8 -38.84 -16.22 8.12
CA SER A 8 -37.55 -16.01 7.49
C SER A 8 -36.54 -15.82 8.61
N ARG A 9 -35.75 -16.85 8.93
CA ARG A 9 -34.52 -16.68 9.71
C ARG A 9 -33.65 -15.74 8.88
N SER A 10 -33.60 -14.47 9.26
CA SER A 10 -32.62 -13.53 8.75
C SER A 10 -31.26 -14.20 8.92
N ARG A 11 -30.55 -14.43 7.81
CA ARG A 11 -29.17 -14.88 7.87
C ARG A 11 -28.42 -13.88 8.77
N PRO A 12 -27.72 -14.33 9.82
CA PRO A 12 -26.88 -13.42 10.58
C PRO A 12 -25.94 -12.73 9.59
N LEU A 13 -25.85 -11.40 9.67
CA LEU A 13 -24.90 -10.64 8.87
C LEU A 13 -23.52 -11.24 9.12
N ALA A 14 -22.80 -11.58 8.05
CA ALA A 14 -21.43 -12.05 8.18
C ALA A 14 -20.61 -10.95 8.88
N PRO A 15 -19.83 -11.28 9.93
CA PRO A 15 -19.01 -10.29 10.60
C PRO A 15 -18.00 -9.69 9.61
N LYS A 16 -17.79 -8.38 9.71
CA LYS A 16 -16.75 -7.67 8.96
C LYS A 16 -15.49 -7.54 9.81
N ILE A 17 -14.34 -7.78 9.21
CA ILE A 17 -13.02 -7.63 9.83
C ILE A 17 -12.42 -6.29 9.38
N PHE A 18 -12.01 -5.48 10.35
CA PHE A 18 -11.30 -4.23 10.13
C PHE A 18 -9.93 -4.28 10.79
N VAL A 19 -8.93 -3.71 10.11
CA VAL A 19 -7.59 -3.50 10.65
C VAL A 19 -7.35 -2.02 10.85
N LEU A 20 -6.91 -1.63 12.04
CA LEU A 20 -6.57 -0.24 12.37
C LEU A 20 -5.06 -0.09 12.50
N ILE A 21 -4.49 0.88 11.79
CA ILE A 21 -3.07 1.27 11.89
C ILE A 21 -2.98 2.78 12.18
N ASN A 22 -1.82 3.30 12.59
CA ASN A 22 -1.70 4.70 12.99
C ASN A 22 -0.56 5.42 12.26
N GLY A 23 -0.90 6.31 11.34
CA GLY A 23 0.00 7.24 10.68
C GLY A 23 1.00 6.63 9.71
N VAL A 24 0.72 5.46 9.13
CA VAL A 24 1.63 4.83 8.15
C VAL A 24 1.69 5.65 6.86
N LEU A 25 0.53 5.94 6.29
CA LEU A 25 0.33 6.75 5.07
C LEU A 25 0.54 8.24 5.32
N LEU A 26 0.51 8.67 6.59
CA LEU A 26 0.93 10.01 7.01
C LEU A 26 2.46 10.14 7.15
N GLY A 27 3.21 9.05 6.98
CA GLY A 27 4.68 9.07 7.02
C GLY A 27 5.27 9.18 8.42
N HIS A 28 4.54 8.78 9.47
CA HIS A 28 5.09 8.73 10.81
C HIS A 28 6.14 7.63 10.93
N ALA A 29 7.39 8.00 11.22
CA ALA A 29 8.50 7.05 11.30
C ALA A 29 8.27 5.90 12.30
N ALA A 30 7.59 6.18 13.42
CA ALA A 30 7.23 5.17 14.42
C ALA A 30 6.22 4.12 13.91
N ALA A 31 5.48 4.42 12.84
CA ALA A 31 4.47 3.55 12.26
C ALA A 31 5.04 2.54 11.25
N LEU A 32 6.33 2.63 10.90
CA LEU A 32 6.94 1.81 9.85
C LEU A 32 6.69 0.31 10.02
N ALA A 33 6.72 -0.19 11.26
CA ALA A 33 6.47 -1.60 11.60
C ALA A 33 5.07 -2.11 11.17
N GLN A 34 4.10 -1.21 10.98
CA GLN A 34 2.74 -1.54 10.55
C GLN A 34 2.58 -1.54 9.01
N SER A 35 3.57 -1.07 8.25
CA SER A 35 3.46 -0.85 6.80
C SER A 35 3.15 -2.12 6.00
N ALA A 36 3.63 -3.28 6.45
CA ALA A 36 3.36 -4.57 5.81
C ALA A 36 1.85 -4.89 5.76
N LEU A 37 1.07 -4.37 6.71
CA LEU A 37 -0.39 -4.56 6.75
C LEU A 37 -1.10 -3.92 5.56
N HIS A 38 -0.51 -2.88 4.95
CA HIS A 38 -1.06 -2.27 3.74
C HIS A 38 -1.06 -3.24 2.57
N GLY A 39 0.05 -3.96 2.34
CA GLY A 39 0.11 -5.01 1.32
C GLY A 39 -0.83 -6.17 1.61
N LEU A 40 -0.86 -6.62 2.87
CA LEU A 40 -1.73 -7.70 3.32
C LEU A 40 -3.22 -7.37 3.17
N SER A 41 -3.62 -6.13 3.48
CA SER A 41 -5.01 -5.68 3.38
C SER A 41 -5.56 -5.87 1.97
N ARG A 42 -4.79 -5.44 0.95
CA ARG A 42 -5.23 -5.51 -0.45
C ARG A 42 -5.41 -6.95 -0.93
N ILE A 43 -4.53 -7.86 -0.51
CA ILE A 43 -4.67 -9.29 -0.81
C ILE A 43 -5.88 -9.86 -0.08
N THR A 44 -6.05 -9.56 1.20
CA THR A 44 -7.20 -10.03 2.00
C THR A 44 -8.53 -9.55 1.43
N ALA A 45 -8.59 -8.30 0.97
CA ALA A 45 -9.77 -7.74 0.30
C ALA A 45 -10.13 -8.50 -0.97
N SER A 46 -9.12 -8.95 -1.73
CA SER A 46 -9.31 -9.74 -2.94
C SER A 46 -9.68 -11.20 -2.68
N GLU A 47 -9.10 -11.83 -1.66
CA GLU A 47 -9.34 -13.24 -1.34
C GLU A 47 -10.62 -13.46 -0.53
N TYR A 48 -10.99 -12.51 0.34
CA TYR A 48 -12.12 -12.63 1.27
C TYR A 48 -13.06 -11.41 1.25
N PRO A 49 -13.59 -11.01 0.07
CA PRO A 49 -14.38 -9.77 -0.07
C PRO A 49 -15.64 -9.74 0.79
N ASP A 50 -16.25 -10.90 1.06
CA ASP A 50 -17.49 -11.00 1.83
C ASP A 50 -17.31 -10.60 3.30
N ILE A 51 -16.14 -10.88 3.90
CA ILE A 51 -15.86 -10.64 5.32
C ILE A 51 -14.86 -9.50 5.56
N TRP A 52 -14.14 -9.06 4.54
CA TRP A 52 -13.23 -7.92 4.70
C TRP A 52 -14.01 -6.61 4.77
N GLY A 53 -13.71 -5.80 5.79
CA GLY A 53 -14.27 -4.47 6.01
C GLY A 53 -13.33 -3.34 5.63
N GLY A 54 -12.02 -3.60 5.57
CA GLY A 54 -10.98 -2.65 5.16
C GLY A 54 -9.87 -2.46 6.19
N LEU A 55 -8.75 -1.90 5.75
CA LEU A 55 -7.73 -1.34 6.62
C LEU A 55 -7.94 0.18 6.74
N ILE A 56 -7.94 0.71 7.96
CA ILE A 56 -8.11 2.13 8.23
C ILE A 56 -6.86 2.67 8.93
N ASP A 57 -6.18 3.60 8.27
CA ASP A 57 -5.05 4.33 8.82
C ASP A 57 -5.54 5.59 9.53
N LEU A 58 -5.22 5.67 10.82
CA LEU A 58 -5.75 6.68 11.72
C LEU A 58 -4.76 7.82 11.93
N GLU A 59 -5.28 9.03 12.02
CA GLU A 59 -4.54 10.21 12.46
C GLU A 59 -4.38 10.25 13.99
N SER A 60 -5.32 9.63 14.73
CA SER A 60 -5.29 9.48 16.18
C SER A 60 -5.88 8.11 16.57
N PRO A 61 -5.50 7.51 17.71
CA PRO A 61 -5.88 6.14 18.08
C PRO A 61 -7.35 6.03 18.57
N THR A 62 -8.30 6.50 17.75
CA THR A 62 -9.73 6.49 18.00
C THR A 62 -10.42 5.58 16.99
N ILE A 63 -11.37 4.75 17.43
CA ILE A 63 -12.11 3.84 16.55
C ILE A 63 -13.04 4.65 15.63
N PRO A 64 -12.88 4.61 14.29
CA PRO A 64 -13.63 5.45 13.37
C PRO A 64 -14.93 4.77 12.92
N LEU A 65 -15.93 4.70 13.81
CA LEU A 65 -17.18 3.96 13.56
C LEU A 65 -17.91 4.41 12.28
N ASP A 66 -17.89 5.70 11.95
CA ASP A 66 -18.51 6.20 10.72
C ASP A 66 -17.79 5.69 9.46
N VAL A 67 -16.46 5.65 9.47
CA VAL A 67 -15.67 5.11 8.35
C VAL A 67 -15.91 3.60 8.23
N MET A 68 -15.95 2.88 9.35
CA MET A 68 -16.29 1.46 9.36
C MET A 68 -17.69 1.19 8.80
N LYS A 69 -18.65 2.08 9.06
CA LYS A 69 -20.03 1.91 8.58
C LYS A 69 -20.22 2.30 7.11
N TYR A 70 -19.62 3.41 6.68
CA TYR A 70 -19.91 4.02 5.38
C TYR A 70 -18.79 3.90 4.35
N GLY A 71 -17.54 3.64 4.77
CA GLY A 71 -16.38 3.42 3.89
C GLY A 71 -16.24 1.99 3.38
N GLN A 72 -17.34 1.25 3.24
CA GLN A 72 -17.30 -0.14 2.80
C GLN A 72 -16.92 -0.26 1.32
N GLY A 73 -16.20 -1.32 0.97
CA GLY A 73 -15.78 -1.62 -0.41
C GLY A 73 -14.38 -1.12 -0.78
N GLU A 74 -13.77 -0.30 0.08
CA GLU A 74 -12.38 0.14 -0.05
C GLU A 74 -11.44 -0.82 0.70
N ASP A 75 -10.26 -1.09 0.13
CA ASP A 75 -9.26 -1.97 0.73
C ASP A 75 -8.42 -1.25 1.80
N VAL A 76 -8.10 0.03 1.57
CA VAL A 76 -7.32 0.89 2.44
C VAL A 76 -7.90 2.31 2.46
N ILE A 77 -8.22 2.79 3.67
CA ILE A 77 -8.70 4.15 3.91
C ILE A 77 -7.71 4.86 4.84
N CYS A 78 -7.24 6.05 4.45
CA CYS A 78 -6.46 6.94 5.30
C CYS A 78 -7.34 8.06 5.83
N ILE A 79 -7.34 8.30 7.14
CA ILE A 79 -7.93 9.49 7.73
C ILE A 79 -6.83 10.53 7.88
N SER A 80 -7.04 11.72 7.31
CA SER A 80 -6.14 12.88 7.44
C SER A 80 -7.02 14.12 7.54
N ASP A 81 -6.74 15.02 8.49
CA ASP A 81 -7.56 16.19 8.77
C ASP A 81 -9.05 15.82 9.01
N GLY A 82 -9.29 14.68 9.67
CA GLY A 82 -10.63 14.12 9.89
C GLY A 82 -11.38 13.63 8.64
N ILE A 83 -10.75 13.65 7.45
CA ILE A 83 -11.39 13.26 6.18
C ILE A 83 -10.86 11.88 5.74
N PRO A 84 -11.74 10.88 5.54
CA PRO A 84 -11.35 9.58 4.98
C PRO A 84 -11.02 9.71 3.49
N ARG A 85 -9.91 9.11 3.06
CA ARG A 85 -9.42 9.11 1.68
C ARG A 85 -8.90 7.73 1.30
N THR A 86 -9.11 7.34 0.04
CA THR A 86 -8.54 6.13 -0.54
C THR A 86 -7.57 6.52 -1.64
N ALA A 87 -6.43 5.83 -1.72
CA ALA A 87 -5.46 6.04 -2.79
C ALA A 87 -5.92 5.31 -4.07
N TYR A 88 -5.96 6.03 -5.18
CA TYR A 88 -6.22 5.47 -6.50
C TYR A 88 -4.99 5.62 -7.40
N LEU A 89 -4.71 4.59 -8.19
CA LEU A 89 -3.69 4.67 -9.23
C LEU A 89 -4.15 5.64 -10.31
N ARG A 90 -3.27 6.57 -10.68
CA ARG A 90 -3.47 7.47 -11.81
C ARG A 90 -2.33 7.30 -12.82
N PRO A 91 -2.61 7.37 -14.12
CA PRO A 91 -1.55 7.46 -15.12
C PRO A 91 -0.60 8.61 -14.79
N LEU A 92 0.71 8.36 -14.87
CA LEU A 92 1.72 9.39 -14.75
C LEU A 92 1.97 9.96 -16.16
N PRO A 93 1.67 11.25 -16.43
CA PRO A 93 1.87 11.84 -17.76
C PRO A 93 3.32 11.74 -18.22
N HIS A 94 3.54 11.51 -19.52
CA HIS A 94 4.88 11.27 -20.07
C HIS A 94 5.82 12.46 -19.87
N GLU A 95 5.28 13.68 -19.89
CA GLU A 95 6.04 14.92 -19.64
C GLU A 95 6.58 15.00 -18.21
N ARG A 96 6.03 14.23 -17.27
CA ARG A 96 6.53 14.08 -15.90
C ARG A 96 7.49 12.91 -15.74
N LEU A 97 7.56 12.00 -16.70
CA LEU A 97 8.51 10.88 -16.72
C LEU A 97 9.91 11.35 -17.11
N LEU A 98 9.98 12.36 -17.97
CA LEU A 98 11.23 12.97 -18.38
C LEU A 98 11.46 14.23 -17.55
N PRO A 99 12.48 14.27 -16.68
CA PRO A 99 12.80 15.52 -16.00
C PRO A 99 13.10 16.61 -17.04
N SER A 100 12.67 17.85 -16.79
CA SER A 100 12.82 18.98 -17.72
C SER A 100 14.28 19.30 -18.06
N ALA A 101 15.23 18.75 -17.28
CA ALA A 101 16.65 18.70 -17.58
C ALA A 101 17.14 17.26 -17.36
N PRO A 102 18.16 16.79 -18.11
CA PRO A 102 18.74 15.48 -17.86
C PRO A 102 19.24 15.41 -16.41
N VAL A 103 18.60 14.58 -15.59
CA VAL A 103 19.14 14.21 -14.28
C VAL A 103 20.22 13.17 -14.55
N SER A 104 21.46 13.63 -14.68
CA SER A 104 22.59 12.72 -14.67
C SER A 104 22.74 12.18 -13.26
N LEU A 105 22.48 10.88 -13.08
CA LEU A 105 22.85 10.18 -11.86
C LEU A 105 24.38 10.14 -11.81
N SER A 106 25.00 11.06 -11.08
CA SER A 106 26.45 11.08 -10.92
C SER A 106 26.87 10.09 -9.84
N PHE A 107 27.36 8.92 -10.26
CA PHE A 107 27.97 7.98 -9.34
C PHE A 107 29.41 8.40 -9.06
N PHE A 108 29.75 8.49 -7.78
CA PHE A 108 31.11 8.80 -7.35
C PHE A 108 32.03 7.65 -7.72
N PRO A 109 33.10 7.88 -8.50
CA PRO A 109 34.02 6.80 -8.91
C PRO A 109 34.69 6.09 -7.73
N ARG A 110 34.75 6.74 -6.56
CA ARG A 110 35.31 6.17 -5.31
C ARG A 110 34.24 5.61 -4.37
N GLY A 111 32.96 5.82 -4.65
CA GLY A 111 31.84 5.24 -3.91
C GLY A 111 31.73 3.74 -4.15
N THR A 112 31.18 3.03 -3.16
CA THR A 112 30.87 1.60 -3.26
C THR A 112 29.36 1.41 -3.17
N TYR A 113 28.78 0.70 -4.13
CA TYR A 113 27.35 0.51 -4.30
C TYR A 113 26.96 -0.93 -4.03
N LEU A 114 25.95 -1.17 -3.19
CA LEU A 114 25.45 -2.50 -2.87
C LEU A 114 24.13 -2.75 -3.61
N ILE A 115 24.05 -3.86 -4.34
CA ILE A 115 22.82 -4.35 -4.96
C ILE A 115 22.50 -5.70 -4.31
N THR A 116 21.30 -5.82 -3.75
CA THR A 116 20.77 -7.06 -3.15
C THR A 116 19.78 -7.73 -4.11
N GLY A 117 19.75 -9.06 -4.16
CA GLY A 117 18.94 -9.78 -5.17
C GLY A 117 19.53 -9.60 -6.57
N SER A 118 20.83 -9.37 -6.63
CA SER A 118 21.56 -8.87 -7.81
C SER A 118 21.77 -9.91 -8.91
N LEU A 119 21.58 -11.19 -8.58
CA LEU A 119 21.83 -12.32 -9.47
C LEU A 119 20.64 -12.64 -10.38
N GLU A 120 19.53 -11.92 -10.23
CA GLU A 120 18.33 -12.07 -11.06
C GLU A 120 18.19 -10.89 -12.04
N ALA A 121 17.28 -11.02 -13.01
CA ALA A 121 17.13 -10.13 -14.18
C ALA A 121 17.33 -8.63 -13.87
N LEU A 122 16.52 -8.06 -12.97
CA LEU A 122 16.58 -6.64 -12.66
C LEU A 122 17.87 -6.23 -11.94
N GLY A 123 18.48 -7.15 -11.20
CA GLY A 123 19.73 -6.92 -10.49
C GLY A 123 20.91 -6.70 -11.43
N LEU A 124 21.00 -7.51 -12.49
CA LEU A 124 22.06 -7.40 -13.50
C LEU A 124 21.91 -6.13 -14.33
N GLU A 125 20.69 -5.86 -14.84
CA GLU A 125 20.38 -4.63 -15.58
C GLU A 125 20.69 -3.38 -14.76
N THR A 126 20.38 -3.40 -13.46
CA THR A 126 20.72 -2.30 -12.54
C THR A 126 22.24 -2.15 -12.38
N ALA A 127 22.99 -3.24 -12.30
CA ALA A 127 24.45 -3.19 -12.20
C ALA A 127 25.09 -2.62 -13.48
N GLU A 128 24.61 -3.03 -14.66
CA GLU A 128 25.07 -2.51 -15.95
C GLU A 128 24.82 -1.00 -16.05
N LEU A 129 23.60 -0.55 -15.72
CA LEU A 129 23.26 0.88 -15.68
C LEU A 129 24.20 1.66 -14.73
N LEU A 130 24.50 1.11 -13.55
CA LEU A 130 25.41 1.76 -12.60
C LEU A 130 26.83 1.92 -13.19
N VAL A 131 27.34 0.90 -13.89
CA VAL A 131 28.67 0.95 -14.53
C VAL A 131 28.71 2.00 -15.64
N GLU A 132 27.68 2.04 -16.49
CA GLU A 132 27.55 3.03 -17.57
C GLU A 132 27.53 4.46 -17.02
N GLN A 133 26.86 4.67 -15.88
CA GLN A 133 26.77 5.97 -15.21
C GLN A 133 27.99 6.31 -14.33
N GLY A 134 29.04 5.48 -14.36
CA GLY A 134 30.34 5.82 -13.76
C GLY A 134 30.65 5.14 -12.41
N ALA A 135 29.79 4.25 -11.91
CA ALA A 135 30.13 3.42 -10.76
C ALA A 135 31.31 2.50 -11.09
N ARG A 136 32.24 2.33 -10.14
CA ARG A 136 33.45 1.50 -10.32
C ARG A 136 33.64 0.45 -9.24
N ARG A 137 32.83 0.49 -8.18
CA ARG A 137 32.87 -0.47 -7.07
C ARG A 137 31.44 -0.87 -6.77
N ILE A 138 31.06 -2.07 -7.20
CA ILE A 138 29.71 -2.60 -7.00
C ILE A 138 29.85 -3.94 -6.25
N ILE A 139 29.09 -4.07 -5.17
CA ILE A 139 28.95 -5.31 -4.41
C ILE A 139 27.60 -5.90 -4.79
N LEU A 140 27.63 -7.13 -5.26
CA LEU A 140 26.46 -7.91 -5.64
C LEU A 140 26.22 -8.95 -4.54
N VAL A 141 25.03 -8.91 -3.95
CA VAL A 141 24.54 -9.87 -2.93
C VAL A 141 23.25 -10.52 -3.41
#